data_AF-A0A345ZXS4-F1
#
_entry.id   AF-A0A345ZXS4-F1
#
_cell.length_a   1.000
_cell.length_b   1.000
_cell.length_c   1.000
_cell.angle_alpha   90.00
_cell.angle_beta   90.00
_cell.angle_gamma   90.00
#
_symmetry.space_group_name_H-M   'P 1'
#
loop_
_entity.id
_entity.type
_entity.pdbx_description
1 polymer ?
#
loop_
_entity_poly.entity_id
_entity_poly.type
_entity_poly.pdbx_seq_one_letter_code
_entity_poly.pdbx_strand_id
1 'polypeptide(L)'
;MKTRDRKIRRIVAVQEQLHRMAEWQLMESQAKERELHDRQLRLIGSFSGEGGLAELVAQVASRSLRVASVEHSVRAEETERHAAVALDEMRKLKHALKMAEVARKRAAHAQEKRVLEDVMGRMALRSAGTAPVEAILPVSE
;
A
#
# COMPACT_ATOMS: atom_id res chain seq x y z
N MET A 1 14.10 13.38 16.47
CA MET A 1 14.00 12.74 15.12
C MET A 1 13.50 11.30 15.14
N LYS A 2 14.00 10.42 16.03
CA LYS A 2 13.65 8.97 16.05
C LYS A 2 12.15 8.67 16.22
N THR A 3 11.43 9.47 17.01
CA THR A 3 9.98 9.29 17.26
C THR A 3 9.11 9.56 16.03
N ARG A 4 9.45 10.57 15.23
CA ARG A 4 8.72 10.91 14.00
C ARG A 4 8.92 9.85 12.91
N ASP A 5 10.13 9.32 12.76
CA ASP A 5 10.41 8.23 11.82
C ASP A 5 9.62 6.96 12.17
N ARG A 6 9.63 6.57 13.45
CA ARG A 6 8.83 5.44 13.94
C ARG A 6 7.34 5.61 13.66
N LYS A 7 6.80 6.82 13.84
CA LYS A 7 5.41 7.14 13.53
C LYS A 7 5.12 6.96 12.03
N ILE A 8 5.99 7.45 11.15
CA ILE A 8 5.82 7.32 9.69
C ILE A 8 5.85 5.86 9.26
N ARG A 9 6.79 5.05 9.78
CA ARG A 9 6.83 3.60 9.49
C ARG A 9 5.56 2.89 9.95
N ARG A 10 5.01 3.25 11.11
CA ARG A 10 3.74 2.70 11.60
C ARG A 10 2.58 3.08 10.68
N ILE A 11 2.55 4.32 10.19
CA ILE A 11 1.51 4.75 9.23
C ILE A 11 1.60 3.91 7.97
N VAL A 12 2.80 3.72 7.41
CA VAL A 12 2.99 2.86 6.23
C VAL A 12 2.49 1.44 6.49
N ALA A 13 2.92 0.81 7.59
CA ALA A 13 2.50 -0.56 7.91
C ALA A 13 0.98 -0.70 8.06
N VAL A 14 0.31 0.28 8.68
CA VAL A 14 -1.15 0.28 8.79
C VAL A 14 -1.80 0.43 7.42
N GLN A 15 -1.31 1.33 6.57
CA GLN A 15 -1.84 1.54 5.22
C GLN A 15 -1.61 0.32 4.32
N GLU A 16 -0.49 -0.39 4.46
CA GLU A 16 -0.25 -1.67 3.77
C GLU A 16 -1.24 -2.76 4.21
N GLN A 17 -1.59 -2.80 5.50
CA GLN A 17 -2.59 -3.73 5.99
C GLN A 17 -3.99 -3.39 5.48
N LEU A 18 -4.39 -2.12 5.53
CA LEU A 18 -5.69 -1.66 5.03
C LEU A 18 -5.85 -1.89 3.53
N HIS A 19 -4.82 -1.56 2.74
CA HIS A 19 -4.83 -1.81 1.30
C HIS A 19 -4.98 -3.31 1.00
N ARG A 20 -4.20 -4.18 1.65
CA ARG A 20 -4.34 -5.63 1.48
C ARG A 20 -5.75 -6.11 1.84
N MET A 21 -6.31 -5.65 2.96
CA MET A 21 -7.67 -6.03 3.35
C MET A 21 -8.71 -5.63 2.29
N ALA A 22 -8.58 -4.44 1.72
CA ALA A 22 -9.46 -3.97 0.65
C ALA A 22 -9.29 -4.81 -0.64
N GLU A 23 -8.05 -5.19 -0.99
CA GLU A 23 -7.79 -6.10 -2.12
C GLU A 23 -8.43 -7.48 -1.89
N TRP A 24 -8.31 -8.04 -0.68
CA TRP A 24 -8.95 -9.31 -0.35
C TRP A 24 -10.48 -9.24 -0.48
N GLN A 25 -11.10 -8.16 -0.02
CA GLN A 25 -12.54 -7.95 -0.16
C GLN A 25 -12.97 -7.83 -1.63
N LEU A 26 -12.18 -7.12 -2.45
CA LEU A 26 -12.43 -7.04 -3.88
C LEU A 26 -12.32 -8.41 -4.56
N MET A 27 -11.27 -9.17 -4.26
CA MET A 27 -11.07 -10.52 -4.80
C MET A 27 -12.21 -11.46 -4.40
N GLU A 28 -12.68 -11.38 -3.16
CA GLU A 28 -13.81 -12.18 -2.67
C GLU A 28 -15.11 -11.82 -3.41
N SER A 29 -15.41 -10.54 -3.60
CA SER A 29 -16.58 -10.11 -4.39
C SER A 29 -16.50 -10.57 -5.84
N GLN A 30 -15.33 -10.43 -6.48
CA GLN A 30 -15.11 -10.90 -7.85
C GLN A 30 -15.20 -12.43 -7.98
N ALA A 31 -14.81 -13.19 -6.96
CA ALA A 31 -14.98 -14.64 -6.96
C ALA A 31 -16.47 -15.03 -6.90
N LYS A 32 -17.25 -14.37 -6.02
CA LYS A 32 -18.70 -14.58 -5.91
C LYS A 32 -19.45 -14.16 -7.18
N GLU A 33 -19.05 -13.07 -7.81
CA GLU A 33 -19.61 -12.61 -9.08
C GLU A 33 -19.39 -13.65 -10.20
N ARG A 34 -18.17 -14.19 -10.31
CA ARG A 34 -17.85 -15.27 -11.24
C ARG A 34 -18.65 -16.54 -10.97
N GLU A 35 -18.81 -16.93 -9.71
CA GLU A 35 -19.61 -18.10 -9.35
C GLU A 35 -21.08 -17.95 -9.77
N LEU A 36 -21.67 -16.76 -9.58
CA LEU A 36 -23.02 -16.47 -10.05
C LEU A 36 -23.12 -16.48 -11.58
N HIS A 37 -22.14 -15.88 -12.26
CA HIS A 37 -22.09 -15.88 -13.72
C HIS A 37 -22.02 -17.31 -14.27
N ASP A 38 -21.16 -18.16 -13.72
CA ASP A 38 -21.05 -19.57 -14.09
C ASP A 38 -22.35 -20.33 -13.82
N ARG A 39 -23.04 -20.01 -12.71
CA ARG A 39 -24.36 -20.58 -12.41
C ARG A 39 -25.41 -20.16 -13.44
N GLN A 40 -25.42 -18.89 -13.85
CA GLN A 40 -26.31 -18.40 -14.92
C GLN A 40 -26.03 -19.11 -16.24
N LEU A 41 -24.76 -19.24 -16.63
CA LEU A 41 -24.36 -19.94 -17.86
C LEU A 41 -24.76 -21.41 -17.84
N ARG A 42 -24.61 -22.11 -16.70
CA ARG A 42 -25.09 -23.49 -16.54
C ARG A 42 -26.60 -23.60 -16.69
N LEU A 43 -27.35 -22.67 -16.10
CA LEU A 43 -28.81 -22.62 -16.26
C LEU A 43 -29.17 -22.44 -17.73
N ILE A 44 -28.61 -21.42 -18.40
CA ILE A 44 -28.84 -21.15 -19.84
C ILE A 44 -28.46 -22.37 -20.69
N GLY A 45 -27.29 -22.97 -20.46
CA GLY A 45 -26.84 -24.17 -21.17
C GLY A 45 -27.78 -25.37 -20.99
N SER A 46 -28.36 -25.55 -19.79
CA SER A 46 -29.36 -26.59 -19.56
C SER A 46 -30.67 -26.39 -20.33
N PHE A 47 -31.00 -25.16 -20.74
CA PHE A 47 -32.14 -24.87 -21.61
C PHE A 47 -31.90 -25.20 -23.09
N SER A 48 -30.64 -25.18 -23.54
CA SER A 48 -30.29 -25.40 -24.95
C SER A 48 -30.13 -26.87 -25.34
N GLY A 49 -30.26 -27.81 -24.39
CA GLY A 49 -30.21 -29.25 -24.66
C GLY A 49 -31.47 -29.79 -25.33
N GLU A 50 -31.31 -30.78 -26.22
CA GLU A 50 -32.37 -31.44 -26.99
C GLU A 50 -33.44 -32.07 -26.06
N GLY A 51 -34.53 -31.36 -25.85
CA GLY A 51 -35.65 -31.81 -25.04
C GLY A 51 -36.35 -30.63 -24.42
N GLY A 52 -37.22 -29.97 -25.19
CA GLY A 52 -38.00 -28.81 -24.77
C GLY A 52 -38.53 -29.01 -23.36
N LEU A 53 -38.04 -28.18 -22.43
CA LEU A 53 -38.43 -28.22 -21.03
C LEU A 53 -39.94 -28.02 -20.94
N ALA A 54 -40.63 -28.92 -20.23
CA ALA A 54 -42.06 -28.77 -19.95
C ALA A 54 -42.35 -27.36 -19.40
N GLU A 55 -43.50 -26.79 -19.77
CA GLU A 55 -43.85 -25.38 -19.50
C GLU A 55 -43.64 -24.94 -18.04
N LEU A 56 -43.87 -25.86 -17.08
CA LEU A 56 -43.62 -25.65 -15.66
C LEU A 56 -42.13 -25.43 -15.34
N VAL A 57 -41.23 -26.19 -15.97
CA VAL A 57 -39.78 -26.05 -15.80
C VAL A 57 -39.28 -24.75 -16.43
N ALA A 58 -39.87 -24.36 -17.57
CA ALA A 58 -39.57 -23.07 -18.20
C ALA A 58 -39.97 -21.88 -17.32
N GLN A 59 -41.11 -21.94 -16.63
CA GLN A 59 -41.54 -20.89 -15.69
C GLN A 59 -40.64 -20.80 -14.44
N VAL A 60 -40.32 -21.95 -13.82
CA VAL A 60 -39.44 -22.00 -12.64
C VAL A 60 -38.06 -21.46 -12.98
N ALA A 61 -37.51 -21.85 -14.12
CA ALA A 61 -36.17 -21.44 -14.50
C ALA A 61 -36.12 -19.99 -15.02
N SER A 62 -37.19 -19.47 -15.64
CA SER A 62 -37.35 -18.02 -15.91
C SER A 62 -37.35 -17.20 -14.63
N ARG A 63 -38.04 -17.66 -13.58
CA ARG A 63 -38.03 -17.01 -12.26
C ARG A 63 -36.63 -17.07 -11.64
N SER A 64 -35.95 -18.21 -11.73
CA SER A 64 -34.56 -18.36 -11.26
C SER A 64 -33.60 -17.44 -12.00
N LEU A 65 -33.76 -17.24 -13.31
CA LEU A 65 -32.91 -16.35 -14.10
C LEU A 65 -33.14 -14.88 -13.71
N ARG A 66 -34.38 -14.46 -13.49
CA ARG A 66 -34.70 -13.10 -13.00
C ARG A 66 -34.06 -12.84 -11.64
N VAL A 67 -34.18 -13.79 -10.70
CA VAL A 67 -33.55 -13.68 -9.38
C VAL A 67 -32.03 -13.58 -9.52
N ALA A 68 -31.41 -14.47 -10.30
CA ALA A 68 -29.97 -14.44 -10.54
C ALA A 68 -29.51 -13.14 -11.21
N SER A 69 -30.33 -12.55 -12.09
CA SER A 69 -30.02 -11.28 -12.76
C SER A 69 -30.02 -10.10 -11.79
N VAL A 70 -31.00 -10.02 -10.89
CA VAL A 70 -31.05 -9.00 -9.83
C VAL A 70 -29.90 -9.19 -8.84
N GLU A 71 -29.59 -10.43 -8.46
CA GLU A 71 -28.44 -10.73 -7.60
C GLU A 71 -27.11 -10.33 -8.25
N HIS A 72 -26.98 -10.51 -9.56
CA HIS A 72 -25.79 -10.09 -10.31
C HIS A 72 -25.65 -8.56 -10.33
N SER A 73 -26.72 -7.80 -10.55
CA SER A 73 -26.63 -6.33 -10.56
C SER A 73 -26.24 -5.77 -9.19
N VAL A 74 -26.83 -6.29 -8.10
CA VAL A 74 -26.48 -5.87 -6.73
C VAL A 74 -25.02 -6.17 -6.43
N ARG A 75 -24.52 -7.35 -6.82
CA ARG A 75 -23.12 -7.72 -6.58
C ARG A 75 -22.14 -6.95 -7.46
N ALA A 76 -22.51 -6.62 -8.70
CA ALA A 76 -21.69 -5.76 -9.55
C ALA A 76 -21.47 -4.39 -8.89
N GLU A 77 -22.53 -3.80 -8.30
CA GLU A 77 -22.39 -2.57 -7.52
C GLU A 77 -21.50 -2.75 -6.28
N GLU A 78 -21.61 -3.87 -5.57
CA GLU A 78 -20.72 -4.18 -4.43
C GLU A 78 -19.25 -4.33 -4.87
N THR A 79 -18.99 -5.02 -5.98
CA THR A 79 -17.65 -5.16 -6.57
C THR A 79 -17.09 -3.79 -6.93
N GLU A 80 -17.88 -2.91 -7.54
CA GLU A 80 -17.48 -1.54 -7.88
C GLU A 80 -17.13 -0.73 -6.63
N ARG A 81 -17.95 -0.82 -5.57
CA ARG A 81 -17.67 -0.17 -4.28
C ARG A 81 -16.37 -0.67 -3.66
N HIS A 82 -16.14 -1.98 -3.64
CA HIS A 82 -14.88 -2.55 -3.13
C HIS A 82 -13.68 -2.14 -4.00
N ALA A 83 -13.85 -2.02 -5.32
CA ALA A 83 -12.80 -1.54 -6.21
C ALA A 83 -12.45 -0.07 -5.93
N ALA A 84 -13.46 0.78 -5.71
CA ALA A 84 -13.26 2.18 -5.33
C ALA A 84 -12.49 2.29 -4.00
N VAL A 85 -12.88 1.50 -2.99
CA VAL A 85 -12.18 1.45 -1.69
C VAL A 85 -10.73 0.99 -1.85
N ALA A 86 -10.48 -0.07 -2.63
CA ALA A 86 -9.13 -0.57 -2.87
C ALA A 86 -8.23 0.48 -3.53
N LEU A 87 -8.77 1.24 -4.51
CA LEU A 87 -8.06 2.34 -5.15
C LEU A 87 -7.76 3.49 -4.18
N ASP A 88 -8.70 3.84 -3.30
CA ASP A 88 -8.48 4.88 -2.30
C ASP A 88 -7.43 4.48 -1.25
N GLU A 89 -7.45 3.23 -0.78
CA GLU A 89 -6.41 2.71 0.11
C GLU A 89 -5.04 2.65 -0.59
N MET A 90 -4.99 2.28 -1.87
CA MET A 90 -3.76 2.33 -2.68
C MET A 90 -3.20 3.76 -2.76
N ARG A 91 -4.06 4.77 -2.97
CA ARG A 91 -3.66 6.18 -2.99
C ARG A 91 -3.10 6.63 -1.64
N LYS A 92 -3.75 6.26 -0.53
CA LYS A 92 -3.27 6.56 0.82
C LYS A 92 -1.93 5.89 1.11
N LEU A 93 -1.76 4.62 0.72
CA LEU A 93 -0.49 3.91 0.83
C LEU A 93 0.62 4.60 0.03
N LYS A 94 0.36 4.97 -1.23
CA LYS A 94 1.32 5.71 -2.07
C LYS A 94 1.75 7.02 -1.40
N HIS A 95 0.82 7.74 -0.79
CA HIS A 95 1.14 8.96 -0.05
C HIS A 95 2.03 8.68 1.18
N ALA A 96 1.68 7.66 1.97
CA ALA A 96 2.46 7.26 3.14
C ALA A 96 3.89 6.83 2.77
N LEU A 97 4.07 6.09 1.68
CA LEU A 97 5.37 5.69 1.15
C LEU A 97 6.22 6.91 0.75
N LYS A 98 5.61 7.89 0.06
CA LYS A 98 6.29 9.14 -0.29
C LYS A 98 6.73 9.92 0.94
N MET A 99 5.90 9.98 1.99
CA MET A 99 6.28 10.59 3.26
C MET A 99 7.47 9.88 3.93
N ALA A 100 7.50 8.55 3.89
CA ALA A 100 8.61 7.76 4.42
C ALA A 100 9.90 8.00 3.64
N GLU A 101 9.83 8.09 2.32
CA GLU A 101 10.98 8.39 1.48
C GLU A 101 11.58 9.77 1.79
N VAL A 102 10.74 10.80 1.90
CA VAL A 102 11.17 12.16 2.26
C VAL A 102 11.80 12.18 3.65
N ALA A 103 11.21 11.47 4.61
CA ALA A 103 11.76 11.37 5.96
C ALA A 103 13.13 10.68 5.96
N ARG A 104 13.30 9.62 5.17
CA ARG A 104 14.57 8.91 5.00
C ARG A 104 15.65 9.82 4.41
N LYS A 105 15.32 10.55 3.34
CA LYS A 105 16.24 11.52 2.70
C LYS A 105 16.69 12.61 3.68
N ARG A 106 15.76 13.17 4.46
CA ARG A 106 16.09 14.16 5.51
C ARG A 106 16.98 13.58 6.61
N ALA A 107 16.73 12.34 7.02
CA ALA A 107 17.55 11.68 8.03
C ALA A 107 18.98 11.41 7.53
N ALA A 108 19.13 10.98 6.28
CA ALA A 108 20.44 10.78 5.65
C ALA A 108 21.24 12.10 5.58
N HIS A 109 20.63 13.17 5.05
CA HIS A 109 21.26 14.48 4.97
C HIS A 109 21.63 15.03 6.37
N ALA A 110 20.78 14.83 7.37
CA ALA A 110 21.10 15.24 8.74
C ALA A 110 22.27 14.46 9.33
N GLN A 111 22.42 13.19 8.96
CA GLN A 111 23.55 12.36 9.37
C GLN A 111 24.84 12.80 8.67
N GLU A 112 24.79 13.04 7.36
CA GLU A 112 25.92 13.56 6.57
C GLU A 112 26.44 14.88 7.15
N LYS A 113 25.52 15.82 7.45
CA LYS A 113 25.89 17.11 8.06
C LYS A 113 26.59 16.93 9.41
N ARG A 114 26.10 16.05 10.28
CA ARG A 114 26.75 15.76 11.58
C ARG A 114 28.15 15.18 11.39
N VAL A 115 28.31 14.23 10.48
CA VAL A 115 29.62 13.63 10.18
C VAL A 115 30.60 14.69 9.69
N LEU A 116 30.14 15.62 8.83
CA LEU A 116 30.96 16.72 8.35
C LEU A 116 31.36 17.67 9.49
N GLU A 117 30.41 18.08 10.34
CA GLU A 117 30.66 18.91 11.53
C GLU A 117 31.68 18.26 12.47
N ASP A 118 31.56 16.94 12.71
CA ASP A 118 32.49 16.17 13.54
C ASP A 118 33.91 16.08 12.93
N VAL A 119 34.02 15.99 11.60
CA VAL A 119 35.33 16.01 10.92
C VAL A 119 35.95 17.40 10.99
N MET A 120 35.17 18.44 10.70
CA MET A 120 35.63 19.84 10.81
C MET A 120 36.07 20.17 12.24
N GLY A 121 35.31 19.77 13.25
CA GLY A 121 35.67 19.94 14.65
C GLY A 121 37.00 19.26 15.00
N ARG A 122 37.21 18.02 14.54
CA ARG A 122 38.48 17.29 14.73
C ARG A 122 39.66 17.96 14.02
N MET A 123 39.45 18.52 12.83
CA MET A 123 40.49 19.26 12.10
C MET A 123 40.83 20.59 12.78
N ALA A 124 39.82 21.34 13.25
CA ALA A 124 40.02 22.59 13.97
C ALA A 124 40.80 22.37 15.28
N LEU A 125 40.46 21.34 16.05
CA LEU A 125 41.19 20.96 17.27
C LEU A 125 42.64 20.55 16.98
N ARG A 126 42.89 19.85 15.87
CA ARG A 126 44.25 19.48 15.44
C ARG A 126 45.07 20.71 15.07
N SER A 127 44.48 21.67 14.36
CA SER A 127 45.14 22.92 13.98
C SER A 127 45.45 23.81 15.18
N ALA A 128 44.58 23.82 16.20
CA ALA A 128 44.80 24.58 17.43
C ALA A 128 45.84 23.95 18.38
N GLY A 129 46.05 22.63 18.29
CA GLY A 129 47.09 21.91 19.05
C GLY A 129 48.51 22.01 18.47
N THR A 130 48.67 22.60 17.28
CA THR A 130 49.97 22.86 16.62
C THR A 130 50.36 24.33 16.70
N ALA A 131 50.33 24.92 17.90
CA ALA A 131 51.12 26.12 18.17
C ALA A 131 52.56 25.66 18.53
N PRO A 132 53.61 26.09 17.81
CA PRO A 132 54.97 25.70 18.15
C PRO A 132 55.36 26.38 19.46
N VAL A 133 55.64 25.55 20.47
CA VAL A 133 56.41 25.96 21.66
C VAL A 133 57.87 26.06 21.21
N GLU A 134 58.24 27.15 20.53
CA GLU A 134 59.64 27.57 20.50
C GLU A 134 59.91 28.34 21.79
N ALA A 135 60.31 27.56 22.79
CA ALA A 135 60.86 28.07 24.02
C ALA A 135 62.13 28.86 23.71
N ILE A 136 62.05 30.15 24.00
CA ILE A 136 63.15 31.09 24.19
C ILE A 136 64.22 30.42 25.06
N LEU A 137 65.39 30.13 24.49
CA LEU A 137 66.61 29.87 25.27
C LEU A 137 67.37 31.19 25.43
N PRO A 138 67.66 31.66 26.66
CA PRO A 138 68.63 32.73 26.85
C PRO A 138 70.04 32.15 26.67
N VAL A 139 70.75 32.58 25.64
CA VAL A 139 72.20 32.38 25.55
C VAL A 139 72.85 33.44 26.42
N SER A 140 73.38 33.00 27.56
CA SER A 140 74.38 33.74 28.32
C SER A 140 75.74 33.57 27.65
N GLU A 141 76.38 34.68 27.29
CA GLU A 141 77.77 35.07 27.62
C GLU A 141 78.08 36.46 27.05
#